data_AF-A0A7C3FGU1-F1
#
_entry.id   AF-A0A7C3FGU1-F1
#
_cell.length_a   1.000
_cell.length_b   1.000
_cell.length_c   1.000
_cell.angle_alpha   90.00
_cell.angle_beta   90.00
_cell.angle_gamma   90.00
#
_symmetry.space_group_name_H-M   'P 1'
#
loop_
_entity.id
_entity.type
_entity.pdbx_description
1 polymer ?
#
loop_
_entity_poly.entity_id
_entity_poly.type
_entity_poly.pdbx_seq_one_letter_code
_entity_poly.pdbx_strand_id
1 'polypeptide(L)'
;MLHVELLSYTRMLPSHMEATPIARGAGSLQENLIEYAGRVCYRSDAKMGHNPAFIDLRVREGHEDIIEHVRFIFQVAGQPLDRDVLLLTSLPTVEFTDLGDNAWIFSMNARNVRDFWRRSDSPLAKALARLALPIIPAVFRDLPLSTEADHG
;
A
#
# COMPACT_ATOMS: atom_id res chain seq x y z
N MET A 1 4.93 18.10 -15.81
CA MET A 1 3.85 17.08 -15.83
C MET A 1 4.17 16.08 -14.74
N LEU A 2 3.18 15.71 -13.93
CA LEU A 2 3.36 14.72 -12.87
C LEU A 2 3.61 13.33 -13.48
N HIS A 3 4.67 12.65 -13.03
CA HIS A 3 4.95 11.26 -13.35
C HIS A 3 5.21 10.49 -12.05
N VAL A 4 4.61 9.31 -11.90
CA VAL A 4 4.76 8.46 -10.73
C VAL A 4 5.07 7.04 -11.19
N GLU A 5 6.13 6.46 -10.65
CA GLU A 5 6.59 5.11 -10.95
C GLU A 5 6.72 4.29 -9.66
N LEU A 6 6.26 3.05 -9.69
CA LEU A 6 6.49 2.09 -8.61
C LEU A 6 7.84 1.40 -8.83
N LEU A 7 8.86 1.80 -8.08
CA LEU A 7 10.21 1.22 -8.17
C LEU A 7 10.29 -0.15 -7.50
N SER A 8 9.65 -0.31 -6.34
CA SER A 8 9.72 -1.54 -5.55
C SER A 8 8.55 -1.66 -4.58
N TYR A 9 8.34 -2.87 -4.08
CA TYR A 9 7.37 -3.17 -3.03
C TYR A 9 7.84 -4.39 -2.23
N THR A 10 7.22 -4.68 -1.08
CA THR A 10 7.57 -5.86 -0.27
C THR A 10 7.47 -7.15 -1.11
N ARG A 11 8.61 -7.82 -1.29
CA ARG A 11 8.70 -9.13 -1.93
C ARG A 11 9.27 -10.14 -0.95
N MET A 12 8.76 -11.35 -0.99
CA MET A 12 9.32 -12.48 -0.25
C MET A 12 9.84 -13.50 -1.24
N LEU A 13 10.98 -14.11 -0.94
CA LEU A 13 11.51 -15.21 -1.74
C LEU A 13 10.53 -16.39 -1.66
N PRO A 14 10.06 -16.95 -2.79
CA PRO A 14 9.08 -18.04 -2.77
C PRO A 14 9.50 -19.23 -1.91
N SER A 15 10.79 -19.58 -1.92
CA SER A 15 11.37 -20.66 -1.11
C SER A 15 11.20 -20.46 0.39
N HIS A 16 11.14 -19.22 0.86
CA HIS A 16 10.93 -18.92 2.28
C HIS A 16 9.45 -19.00 2.68
N MET A 17 8.54 -19.12 1.71
CA MET A 17 7.10 -19.13 1.96
C MET A 17 6.51 -20.52 2.09
N GLU A 18 6.99 -21.47 1.29
CA GLU A 18 6.41 -22.81 1.17
C GLU A 18 6.34 -23.53 2.52
N ALA A 19 7.28 -23.25 3.43
CA ALA A 19 7.33 -23.80 4.78
C ALA A 19 6.53 -22.99 5.83
N THR A 20 5.80 -21.94 5.43
CA THR A 20 5.13 -21.02 6.35
C THR A 20 3.60 -21.03 6.16
N PRO A 21 2.83 -20.64 7.19
CA PRO A 21 1.38 -20.45 7.06
C PRO A 21 0.97 -19.51 5.92
N ILE A 22 1.83 -18.56 5.54
CA ILE A 22 1.57 -17.56 4.49
C ILE A 22 1.19 -18.22 3.17
N ALA A 23 1.78 -19.38 2.84
CA ALA A 23 1.47 -20.12 1.61
C ALA A 23 0.03 -20.63 1.54
N ARG A 24 -0.71 -20.66 2.65
CA ARG A 24 -2.12 -21.07 2.69
C ARG A 24 -3.10 -19.96 2.33
N GLY A 25 -2.65 -18.70 2.26
CA GLY A 25 -3.51 -17.57 1.94
C GLY A 25 -3.99 -17.60 0.48
N ALA A 26 -5.16 -17.00 0.23
CA ALA A 26 -5.83 -17.04 -1.07
C ALA A 26 -5.58 -15.80 -1.95
N GLY A 27 -4.85 -14.80 -1.45
CA GLY A 27 -4.60 -13.53 -2.12
C GLY A 27 -3.22 -13.46 -2.78
N SER A 28 -2.78 -12.24 -3.09
CA SER A 28 -1.38 -12.01 -3.46
C SER A 28 -0.44 -12.40 -2.32
N LEU A 29 0.85 -12.54 -2.61
CA LEU A 29 1.87 -12.80 -1.59
C LEU A 29 1.83 -11.75 -0.47
N GLN A 30 1.62 -10.50 -0.85
CA GLN A 30 1.56 -9.35 0.05
C GLN A 30 0.27 -9.39 0.88
N GLU A 31 -0.86 -9.74 0.29
CA GLU A 31 -2.11 -9.96 1.04
C GLU A 31 -1.99 -11.12 2.02
N ASN A 32 -1.33 -12.21 1.62
CA ASN A 32 -1.09 -13.34 2.51
C ASN A 32 -0.19 -12.95 3.69
N LEU A 33 0.81 -12.10 3.47
CA LEU A 33 1.64 -11.54 4.55
C LEU A 33 0.80 -10.69 5.52
N ILE A 34 -0.09 -9.85 5.00
CA ILE A 34 -1.02 -9.03 5.80
C ILE A 34 -1.98 -9.91 6.62
N GLU A 35 -2.60 -10.90 5.99
CA GLU A 35 -3.49 -11.84 6.66
C GLU A 35 -2.75 -12.59 7.77
N TYR A 36 -1.54 -13.07 7.49
CA TYR A 36 -0.70 -13.73 8.48
C TYR A 36 -0.36 -12.81 9.66
N ALA A 37 0.05 -11.56 9.42
CA ALA A 37 0.32 -10.59 10.47
C ALA A 37 -0.89 -10.41 11.39
N GLY A 38 -2.07 -10.18 10.83
CA GLY A 38 -3.31 -10.08 11.61
C GLY A 38 -3.61 -11.37 12.40
N ARG A 39 -3.46 -12.53 11.76
CA ARG A 39 -3.75 -13.81 12.42
C ARG A 39 -2.80 -14.15 13.54
N VAL A 40 -1.52 -13.76 13.46
CA VAL A 40 -0.57 -13.88 14.56
C VAL A 40 -1.03 -13.04 15.75
N CYS A 41 -1.44 -11.78 15.52
CA CYS A 41 -1.98 -10.92 16.57
C CYS A 41 -3.23 -11.51 17.24
N TYR A 42 -4.12 -12.11 16.46
CA TYR A 42 -5.34 -12.76 16.97
C TYR A 42 -5.16 -14.22 17.41
N ARG A 43 -3.93 -14.78 17.37
CA ARG A 43 -3.63 -16.20 17.64
C ARG A 43 -4.55 -17.16 16.86
N SER A 44 -4.72 -16.89 15.57
CA SER A 44 -5.66 -17.57 14.68
C SER A 44 -5.05 -17.96 13.33
N ASP A 45 -3.74 -18.19 13.30
CA ASP A 45 -2.95 -18.61 12.14
C ASP A 45 -3.38 -19.98 11.59
N ALA A 46 -3.99 -20.84 12.42
CA ALA A 46 -4.67 -22.05 11.98
C ALA A 46 -5.81 -21.79 10.98
N LYS A 47 -6.41 -20.58 11.00
CA LYS A 47 -7.49 -20.16 10.08
C LYS A 47 -6.98 -19.46 8.82
N MET A 48 -5.66 -19.37 8.61
CA MET A 48 -5.04 -18.80 7.41
C MET A 48 -5.65 -19.37 6.14
N GLY A 49 -6.06 -18.51 5.20
CA GLY A 49 -6.68 -18.89 3.92
C GLY A 49 -8.18 -19.21 3.97
N HIS A 50 -8.81 -19.25 5.15
CA HIS A 50 -10.21 -19.68 5.27
C HIS A 50 -11.23 -18.53 5.16
N ASN A 51 -10.79 -17.27 5.11
CA ASN A 51 -11.68 -16.11 4.99
C ASN A 51 -11.14 -15.12 3.95
N PRO A 52 -11.67 -15.13 2.71
CA PRO A 52 -11.22 -14.22 1.65
C PRO A 52 -11.54 -12.76 1.93
N ALA A 53 -12.46 -12.46 2.85
CA ALA A 53 -12.82 -11.10 3.25
C ALA A 53 -12.03 -10.61 4.48
N PHE A 54 -11.07 -11.38 4.99
CA PHE A 54 -10.37 -11.04 6.24
C PHE A 54 -9.73 -9.64 6.20
N ILE A 55 -8.97 -9.33 5.15
CA ILE A 55 -8.24 -8.05 5.05
C ILE A 55 -9.22 -6.88 4.91
N ASP A 56 -10.17 -6.96 3.98
CA ASP A 56 -11.18 -5.91 3.75
C ASP A 56 -11.98 -5.62 5.03
N LEU A 57 -12.39 -6.67 5.76
CA LEU A 57 -13.09 -6.52 7.03
C LEU A 57 -12.25 -5.78 8.09
N ARG A 58 -10.98 -6.17 8.25
CA ARG A 58 -10.07 -5.51 9.23
C ARG A 58 -9.79 -4.06 8.87
N VAL A 59 -9.60 -3.76 7.59
CA VAL A 59 -9.42 -2.39 7.09
C VAL A 59 -10.67 -1.54 7.38
N ARG A 60 -11.88 -2.05 7.13
CA ARG A 60 -13.15 -1.35 7.44
C ARG A 60 -13.37 -1.13 8.93
N GLU A 61 -12.91 -2.05 9.77
CA GLU A 61 -12.94 -1.92 11.23
C GLU A 61 -11.87 -0.95 11.79
N GLY A 62 -10.96 -0.46 10.94
CA GLY A 62 -9.88 0.45 11.34
C GLY A 62 -8.65 -0.24 11.92
N HIS A 63 -8.56 -1.58 11.86
CA HIS A 63 -7.37 -2.35 12.20
C HIS A 63 -6.34 -2.29 11.05
N GLU A 64 -5.82 -1.09 10.79
CA GLU A 64 -4.89 -0.81 9.69
C GLU A 64 -3.41 -1.05 10.07
N ASP A 65 -3.11 -1.49 11.29
CA ASP A 65 -1.76 -1.89 11.71
C ASP A 65 -1.27 -3.12 10.91
N ILE A 66 -2.16 -4.05 10.58
CA ILE A 66 -1.80 -5.27 9.83
C ILE A 66 -1.31 -4.98 8.40
N ILE A 67 -1.71 -3.85 7.81
CA ILE A 67 -1.32 -3.49 6.44
C ILE A 67 0.03 -2.75 6.40
N GLU A 68 0.60 -2.35 7.55
CA GLU A 68 1.91 -1.70 7.63
C GLU A 68 3.07 -2.62 7.24
N HIS A 69 2.85 -3.94 7.21
CA HIS A 69 3.82 -4.95 6.79
C HIS A 69 4.15 -4.94 5.29
N VAL A 70 3.34 -4.25 4.47
CA VAL A 70 3.59 -4.10 3.04
C VAL A 70 4.03 -2.66 2.76
N ARG A 71 5.20 -2.52 2.15
CA ARG A 71 5.78 -1.23 1.74
C ARG A 71 5.86 -1.12 0.22
N PHE A 72 5.87 0.12 -0.23
CA PHE A 72 6.00 0.57 -1.61
C PHE A 72 7.07 1.65 -1.68
N ILE A 73 7.88 1.61 -2.73
CA ILE A 73 8.86 2.64 -3.06
C ILE A 73 8.41 3.28 -4.37
N PHE A 74 8.08 4.57 -4.32
CA PHE A 74 7.63 5.34 -5.47
C PHE A 74 8.67 6.38 -5.86
N GLN A 75 8.91 6.52 -7.15
CA GLN A 75 9.57 7.69 -7.72
C GLN A 75 8.49 8.64 -8.23
N VAL A 76 8.60 9.90 -7.85
CA VAL A 76 7.69 10.98 -8.25
C VAL A 76 8.53 12.04 -8.95
N ALA A 77 8.12 12.46 -10.15
CA ALA A 77 8.77 13.53 -10.90
C ALA A 77 7.75 14.59 -11.34
N GLY A 78 8.18 15.85 -11.40
CA GLY A 78 7.32 16.98 -11.75
C GLY A 78 6.36 17.40 -10.63
N GLN A 79 6.65 17.04 -9.38
CA GLN A 79 5.90 17.44 -8.19
C GLN A 79 6.74 18.47 -7.39
N PRO A 80 6.35 19.76 -7.35
CA PRO A 80 7.08 20.74 -6.56
C PRO A 80 6.94 20.48 -5.06
N LEU A 81 7.81 21.09 -4.25
CA LEU A 81 7.61 21.15 -2.81
C LEU A 81 6.33 21.94 -2.50
N ASP A 82 5.25 21.21 -2.26
CA ASP A 82 3.92 21.75 -2.01
C ASP A 82 3.24 21.06 -0.84
N ARG A 83 1.92 21.30 -0.67
CA ARG A 83 1.14 20.72 0.42
C ARG A 83 1.18 19.19 0.43
N ASP A 84 1.19 18.55 -0.73
CA ASP A 84 1.19 17.09 -0.81
C ASP A 84 2.53 16.51 -0.38
N VAL A 85 3.63 17.10 -0.84
CA VAL A 85 4.97 16.70 -0.41
C VAL A 85 5.13 16.92 1.10
N LEU A 86 4.68 18.07 1.62
CA LEU A 86 4.70 18.35 3.06
C LEU A 86 3.84 17.36 3.85
N LEU A 87 2.68 16.98 3.32
CA LEU A 87 1.81 15.98 3.93
C LEU A 87 2.51 14.62 3.96
N LEU A 88 3.02 14.13 2.83
CA LEU A 88 3.72 12.86 2.73
C LEU A 88 4.90 12.75 3.69
N THR A 89 5.74 13.78 3.73
CA THR A 89 6.93 13.82 4.60
C THR A 89 6.59 13.94 6.09
N SER A 90 5.36 14.34 6.43
CA SER A 90 4.85 14.37 7.81
C SER A 90 4.21 13.06 8.28
N LEU A 91 3.94 12.10 7.37
CA LEU A 91 3.30 10.84 7.73
C LEU A 91 4.27 9.92 8.48
N PRO A 92 3.80 9.17 9.50
CA PRO A 92 4.64 8.26 10.26
C PRO A 92 5.33 7.23 9.37
N THR A 93 6.62 7.00 9.61
CA THR A 93 7.43 5.96 8.92
C THR A 93 7.56 6.15 7.40
N VAL A 94 7.12 7.28 6.84
CA VAL A 94 7.50 7.67 5.47
C VAL A 94 8.96 8.10 5.50
N GLU A 95 9.75 7.52 4.60
CA GLU A 95 11.10 8.00 4.32
C GLU A 95 11.10 8.58 2.92
N PHE A 96 11.93 9.59 2.69
CA PHE A 96 11.98 10.24 1.39
C PHE A 96 13.39 10.72 1.03
N THR A 97 13.63 10.84 -0.26
CA THR A 97 14.84 11.43 -0.83
C THR A 97 14.44 12.52 -1.81
N ASP A 98 14.95 13.73 -1.60
CA ASP A 98 14.88 14.82 -2.58
C ASP A 98 15.91 14.55 -3.68
N LEU A 99 15.46 14.44 -4.93
CA LEU A 99 16.32 14.24 -6.09
C LEU A 99 16.66 15.55 -6.82
N GLY A 100 16.14 16.69 -6.34
CA GLY A 100 16.14 17.96 -7.06
C GLY A 100 15.08 18.00 -8.17
N ASP A 101 14.97 19.15 -8.84
CA ASP A 101 14.13 19.32 -10.05
C ASP A 101 12.67 18.82 -9.90
N ASN A 102 12.06 19.06 -8.73
CA ASN A 102 10.70 18.62 -8.40
C ASN A 102 10.54 17.08 -8.49
N ALA A 103 11.57 16.33 -8.11
CA ALA A 103 11.60 14.88 -8.10
C ALA A 103 11.94 14.32 -6.71
N TRP A 104 11.30 13.20 -6.37
CA TRP A 104 11.32 12.60 -5.05
C TRP A 104 11.31 11.08 -5.14
N ILE A 105 11.91 10.42 -4.15
CA ILE A 105 11.62 9.01 -3.85
C ILE A 105 10.88 8.97 -2.53
N PHE A 106 9.78 8.24 -2.45
CA PHE A 106 9.03 7.98 -1.22
C PHE A 106 8.99 6.49 -0.89
N SER A 107 9.40 6.14 0.33
CA SER A 107 9.25 4.82 0.94
C SER A 107 8.07 4.86 1.90
N MET A 108 7.01 4.09 1.61
CA MET A 108 5.73 4.19 2.31
C MET A 108 5.16 2.81 2.61
N ASN A 109 4.53 2.61 3.77
CA ASN A 109 3.71 1.42 3.98
C ASN A 109 2.30 1.59 3.37
N ALA A 110 1.53 0.51 3.25
CA ALA A 110 0.19 0.55 2.67
C ALA A 110 -0.79 1.48 3.43
N ARG A 111 -0.64 1.59 4.75
CA ARG A 111 -1.43 2.51 5.59
C ARG A 111 -1.14 3.97 5.23
N ASN A 112 0.12 4.33 4.98
CA ASN A 112 0.51 5.67 4.57
C ASN A 112 -0.09 6.03 3.20
N VAL A 113 -0.13 5.09 2.25
CA VAL A 113 -0.78 5.30 0.95
C VAL A 113 -2.28 5.57 1.13
N ARG A 114 -2.95 4.80 2.00
CA ARG A 114 -4.37 5.03 2.34
C ARG A 114 -4.60 6.36 3.05
N ASP A 115 -3.78 6.69 4.04
CA ASP A 115 -3.92 7.95 4.80
C ASP A 115 -3.71 9.16 3.90
N PHE A 116 -2.69 9.11 3.04
CA PHE A 116 -2.46 10.17 2.06
C PHE A 116 -3.65 10.32 1.11
N TRP A 117 -4.18 9.21 0.58
CA TRP A 117 -5.37 9.24 -0.27
C TRP A 117 -6.60 9.83 0.42
N ARG A 118 -6.81 9.54 1.70
CA ARG A 118 -7.94 10.12 2.48
C ARG A 118 -7.79 11.61 2.76
N ARG A 119 -6.55 12.10 2.82
CA ARG A 119 -6.23 13.48 3.24
C ARG A 119 -5.93 14.43 2.08
N SER A 120 -5.76 13.89 0.87
CA SER A 120 -5.49 14.65 -0.36
C SER A 120 -6.30 14.11 -1.53
N ASP A 121 -6.95 14.99 -2.27
CA ASP A 121 -7.72 14.69 -3.49
C ASP A 121 -6.86 14.82 -4.78
N SER A 122 -5.55 15.00 -4.62
CA SER A 122 -4.64 15.35 -5.68
C SER A 122 -4.39 14.23 -6.71
N PRO A 123 -3.87 14.58 -7.90
CA PRO A 123 -3.40 13.60 -8.87
C PRO A 123 -2.32 12.66 -8.30
N LEU A 124 -1.45 13.15 -7.41
CA LEU A 124 -0.40 12.34 -6.77
C LEU A 124 -1.01 11.26 -5.87
N ALA A 125 -1.97 11.64 -5.02
CA ALA A 125 -2.65 10.70 -4.13
C ALA A 125 -3.34 9.58 -4.90
N LYS A 126 -4.04 9.92 -5.99
CA LYS A 126 -4.70 8.96 -6.87
C LYS A 126 -3.69 8.06 -7.60
N ALA A 127 -2.57 8.62 -8.07
CA ALA A 127 -1.53 7.85 -8.77
C ALA A 127 -0.86 6.80 -7.86
N LEU A 128 -0.48 7.17 -6.64
CA LEU A 128 0.13 6.24 -5.67
C LEU A 128 -0.82 5.08 -5.32
N ALA A 129 -2.10 5.39 -5.03
CA ALA A 129 -3.10 4.38 -4.72
C ALA A 129 -3.40 3.45 -5.91
N ARG A 130 -3.48 3.98 -7.14
CA ARG A 130 -3.68 3.17 -8.37
C ARG A 130 -2.52 2.21 -8.63
N LEU A 131 -1.29 2.63 -8.37
CA LEU A 131 -0.11 1.76 -8.52
C LEU A 131 -0.05 0.66 -7.43
N ALA A 132 -0.56 0.93 -6.23
CA ALA A 132 -0.59 -0.04 -5.14
C ALA A 132 -1.76 -1.05 -5.23
N LEU A 133 -2.90 -0.63 -5.80
CA LEU A 133 -4.10 -1.45 -5.98
C LEU A 133 -3.86 -2.84 -6.59
N PRO A 134 -3.13 -3.01 -7.72
CA PRO A 134 -2.93 -4.34 -8.30
C PRO A 134 -2.04 -5.27 -7.45
N ILE A 135 -1.32 -4.74 -6.45
CA ILE A 135 -0.44 -5.52 -5.56
C ILE A 135 -1.20 -6.08 -4.35
N ILE A 136 -2.09 -5.28 -3.75
CA ILE A 136 -2.89 -5.65 -2.56
C ILE A 136 -4.35 -5.18 -2.71
N PRO A 137 -5.11 -5.75 -3.65
CA PRO A 137 -6.44 -5.25 -4.00
C PRO A 137 -7.42 -5.18 -2.82
N ALA A 138 -7.38 -6.12 -1.88
CA ALA A 138 -8.25 -6.11 -0.70
C ALA A 138 -8.02 -4.90 0.22
N VAL A 139 -6.83 -4.28 0.18
CA VAL A 139 -6.48 -3.11 0.99
C VAL A 139 -7.01 -1.80 0.41
N PHE A 140 -7.25 -1.72 -0.90
CA PHE A 140 -7.64 -0.48 -1.58
C PHE A 140 -9.02 -0.53 -2.25
N ARG A 141 -9.72 -1.68 -2.19
CA ARG A 141 -11.00 -1.90 -2.86
C ARG A 141 -12.11 -0.93 -2.43
N ASP A 142 -12.06 -0.46 -1.19
CA ASP A 142 -13.02 0.50 -0.63
C ASP A 142 -12.81 1.94 -1.11
N LEU A 143 -11.66 2.23 -1.73
CA LEU A 143 -11.36 3.56 -2.24
C LEU A 143 -11.93 3.72 -3.66
N PRO A 144 -12.63 4.81 -3.98
CA PRO A 144 -13.12 5.12 -5.33
C PRO A 144 -11.97 5.51 -6.28
N LEU A 145 -11.13 4.52 -6.61
CA LEU A 145 -10.03 4.64 -7.55
C LEU A 145 -10.58 4.34 -8.95
N SER A 146 -11.15 5.34 -9.62
CA SER A 146 -11.59 5.18 -11.02
C SER A 146 -10.39 4.81 -11.91
N THR A 147 -10.59 3.85 -12.81
CA THR A 147 -9.59 3.39 -13.79
C THR A 147 -9.55 4.22 -15.08
N GLU A 148 -10.40 5.24 -15.22
CA GLU A 148 -10.46 6.02 -16.45
C GLU A 148 -9.68 7.33 -16.33
N ALA A 149 -8.78 7.53 -17.28
CA ALA A 149 -8.41 8.87 -17.72
C ALA A 149 -9.69 9.53 -18.23
N ASP A 150 -10.10 10.63 -17.61
CA ASP A 150 -11.08 11.55 -18.19
C ASP A 150 -10.51 12.04 -19.52
N HIS A 151 -10.92 11.38 -20.60
CA HIS A 151 -10.99 11.97 -21.93
C HIS A 151 -12.40 12.53 -22.08
N GLY A 152 -12.59 13.73 -21.56
CA GLY A 152 -13.71 14.63 -21.84
C GLY A 152 -13.17 15.97 -22.29
#